data_AF-A0A962M0P9-F1
#
_entry.id   AF-A0A962M0P9-F1
#
_cell.length_a   1.000
_cell.length_b   1.000
_cell.length_c   1.000
_cell.angle_alpha   90.00
_cell.angle_beta   90.00
_cell.angle_gamma   90.00
#
_symmetry.space_group_name_H-M   'P 1'
#
loop_
_entity.id
_entity.type
_entity.pdbx_description
1 polymer ?
#
loop_
_entity_poly.entity_id
_entity_poly.type
_entity_poly.pdbx_seq_one_letter_code
_entity_poly.pdbx_strand_id
1 'polypeptide(L)'
;RPGQHARVAVDAYPGREWRAEVESLSPASGAEFALIPAQNASGNWVKVVQRVPVRLRLLPAEADNPPLRAGMSAEVWIDTAAAPPQQTAGGAARPTTARPVAASQ
;
A
#
# COMPACT_ATOMS: atom_id res chain seq x y z
N ARG A 1 0.38 -5.94 -4.17
CA ARG A 1 -0.95 -6.57 -3.98
C ARG A 1 -0.75 -7.93 -3.34
N PRO A 2 -1.76 -8.45 -2.59
CA PRO A 2 -1.74 -9.83 -2.13
C PRO A 2 -1.41 -10.79 -3.28
N GLY A 3 -0.61 -11.81 -3.01
CA GLY A 3 -0.13 -12.75 -4.03
C GLY A 3 1.18 -12.37 -4.73
N GLN A 4 1.73 -11.17 -4.48
CA GLN A 4 3.04 -10.80 -5.05
C GLN A 4 4.16 -11.55 -4.33
N HIS A 5 5.13 -12.03 -5.11
CA HIS A 5 6.35 -12.63 -4.57
C HIS A 5 7.25 -11.55 -3.94
N ALA A 6 7.95 -11.95 -2.89
CA ALA A 6 8.90 -11.12 -2.20
C ALA A 6 10.14 -11.94 -1.77
N ARG A 7 11.28 -11.26 -1.73
CA ARG A 7 12.52 -11.74 -1.13
C ARG A 7 12.78 -10.96 0.14
N VAL A 8 13.20 -11.67 1.18
CA VAL A 8 13.50 -11.12 2.50
C VAL A 8 14.92 -11.48 2.87
N ALA A 9 15.76 -10.48 3.16
CA ALA A 9 17.07 -10.67 3.77
C ALA A 9 17.02 -10.17 5.21
N VAL A 10 17.64 -10.91 6.13
CA VAL A 10 17.61 -10.60 7.56
C VAL A 10 18.99 -10.20 8.01
N ASP A 11 19.13 -9.07 8.70
CA ASP A 11 20.42 -8.49 9.07
C ASP A 11 21.26 -9.43 9.96
N ALA A 12 20.60 -10.28 10.73
CA ALA A 12 21.23 -11.29 11.58
C ALA A 12 21.91 -12.42 10.78
N TYR A 13 21.58 -12.59 9.49
CA TYR A 13 22.01 -13.70 8.64
C TYR A 13 22.45 -13.21 7.26
N PRO A 14 23.63 -12.56 7.15
CA PRO A 14 24.13 -12.06 5.88
C PRO A 14 24.30 -13.20 4.86
N GLY A 15 23.84 -12.98 3.63
CA GLY A 15 23.91 -13.95 2.54
C GLY A 15 22.83 -15.03 2.54
N ARG A 16 21.86 -14.97 3.46
CA ARG A 16 20.68 -15.84 3.46
C ARG A 16 19.43 -15.05 3.04
N GLU A 17 18.63 -15.66 2.17
CA GLU A 17 17.36 -15.11 1.72
C GLU A 17 16.20 -16.04 2.06
N TRP A 18 15.06 -15.44 2.36
CA TRP A 18 13.78 -16.12 2.52
C TRP A 18 12.82 -15.69 1.42
N ARG A 19 12.10 -16.66 0.88
CA ARG A 19 11.00 -16.41 -0.05
C ARG A 19 9.74 -16.12 0.74
N ALA A 20 9.02 -15.10 0.33
CA ALA A 20 7.76 -14.70 0.91
C ALA A 20 6.73 -14.35 -0.16
N GLU A 21 5.49 -14.25 0.26
CA GLU A 21 4.38 -13.76 -0.54
C GLU A 21 3.65 -12.67 0.24
N VAL A 22 3.20 -11.62 -0.45
CA VAL A 22 2.35 -10.60 0.17
C VAL A 22 1.03 -11.23 0.57
N GLU A 23 0.77 -11.32 1.88
CA GLU A 23 -0.47 -11.85 2.42
C GLU A 23 -1.57 -10.78 2.34
N SER A 24 -1.26 -9.57 2.81
CA SER A 24 -2.21 -8.47 2.81
C SER A 24 -1.52 -7.11 2.91
N LEU A 25 -2.25 -6.08 2.49
CA LEU A 25 -1.96 -4.70 2.80
C LEU A 25 -3.12 -4.21 3.67
N SER A 26 -2.84 -3.64 4.84
CA SER A 26 -3.93 -3.10 5.65
C SER A 26 -4.37 -1.76 5.04
N PRO A 27 -5.68 -1.52 4.88
CA PRO A 27 -6.19 -0.22 4.42
C PRO A 27 -5.91 0.92 5.42
N ALA A 28 -5.48 0.60 6.63
CA ALA A 28 -5.27 1.55 7.71
C ALA A 28 -4.07 2.48 7.45
N SER A 29 -4.33 3.62 6.86
CA SER A 29 -3.65 4.83 7.30
C SER A 29 -4.32 5.34 8.57
N GLY A 30 -3.55 5.53 9.65
CA GLY A 30 -4.03 6.08 10.93
C GLY A 30 -4.60 7.50 10.87
N ALA A 31 -4.74 8.09 9.67
CA ALA A 31 -5.33 9.41 9.45
C ALA A 31 -6.88 9.40 9.46
N GLU A 32 -7.53 8.25 9.27
CA GLU A 32 -9.01 8.15 9.26
C GLU A 32 -9.65 8.20 10.65
N PHE A 33 -8.85 8.12 11.72
CA PHE A 33 -9.31 8.12 13.12
C PHE A 33 -9.08 9.46 13.84
N ALA A 34 -8.71 10.53 13.12
CA ALA A 34 -8.57 11.84 13.73
C ALA A 34 -9.96 12.45 13.99
N LEU A 35 -10.30 12.66 15.26
CA LEU A 35 -11.56 13.28 15.70
C LEU A 35 -11.71 14.74 15.19
N ILE A 36 -10.60 15.36 14.79
CA ILE A 36 -10.56 16.73 14.28
C ILE A 36 -9.87 16.73 12.91
N PRO A 37 -10.53 17.20 11.83
CA PRO A 37 -9.90 17.36 10.53
C PRO A 37 -8.75 18.37 10.62
N ALA A 38 -7.63 18.09 9.95
CA ALA A 38 -6.50 18.99 9.88
C ALA A 38 -6.89 20.31 9.18
N GLN A 39 -7.14 21.36 9.95
CA GLN A 39 -7.36 22.72 9.47
C GLN A 39 -6.04 23.33 8.99
N ASN A 40 -5.60 22.95 7.79
CA ASN A 40 -4.46 23.59 7.13
C ASN A 40 -4.90 24.88 6.43
N ALA A 41 -5.23 25.92 7.21
CA ALA A 41 -5.53 27.25 6.70
C ALA A 41 -4.31 28.17 6.89
N SER A 42 -3.38 28.15 5.92
CA SER A 42 -2.42 29.22 5.54
C SER A 42 -1.07 28.66 5.05
N GLY A 43 -0.94 28.49 3.73
CA GLY A 43 0.33 28.67 3.00
C GLY A 43 1.53 27.74 3.26
N ASN A 44 1.54 26.83 4.24
CA ASN A 44 2.68 25.95 4.48
C ASN A 44 2.42 24.52 3.98
N TRP A 45 3.13 24.10 2.94
CA TRP A 45 3.03 22.75 2.38
C TRP A 45 3.93 21.80 3.17
N VAL A 46 3.35 21.08 4.14
CA VAL A 46 4.06 20.00 4.84
C VAL A 46 3.72 18.67 4.18
N LYS A 47 4.73 17.99 3.62
CA LYS A 47 4.58 16.63 3.10
C LYS A 47 4.39 15.66 4.27
N VAL A 48 3.18 15.13 4.42
CA VAL A 48 2.90 14.06 5.39
C VAL A 48 3.20 12.72 4.74
N VAL A 49 4.04 11.90 5.38
CA VAL A 49 4.32 10.53 4.92
C VAL A 49 3.27 9.59 5.49
N GLN A 50 2.42 9.05 4.63
CA GLN A 50 1.49 7.98 4.98
C GLN A 50 2.18 6.63 4.78
N ARG A 51 2.36 5.89 5.87
CA ARG A 51 2.93 4.54 5.84
C ARG A 51 1.79 3.53 5.69
N VAL A 52 1.92 2.61 4.74
CA VAL A 52 0.98 1.51 4.54
C VAL A 52 1.65 0.24 5.07
N PRO A 53 1.14 -0.38 6.15
CA PRO A 53 1.70 -1.63 6.65
C PRO A 53 1.40 -2.77 5.67
N VAL A 54 2.43 -3.58 5.41
CA VAL A 54 2.36 -4.75 4.53
C VAL A 54 2.68 -5.99 5.35
N ARG A 55 1.84 -7.01 5.23
CA ARG A 55 2.03 -8.31 5.87
C ARG A 55 2.51 -9.32 4.84
N LEU A 56 3.58 -10.03 5.18
CA LEU A 56 4.22 -11.03 4.32
C LEU A 56 4.10 -12.41 4.97
N ARG A 57 3.72 -13.40 4.18
CA ARG A 57 3.73 -14.81 4.56
C ARG A 57 5.02 -15.43 4.06
N LEU A 58 5.86 -15.90 4.98
CA LEU A 58 7.06 -16.65 4.64
C LEU A 58 6.67 -18.01 4.05
N LEU A 59 7.32 -18.38 2.95
CA LEU A 59 7.21 -19.70 2.35
C LEU A 59 8.14 -20.67 3.10
N PRO A 60 7.92 -22.00 2.97
CA PRO A 60 8.80 -22.99 3.58
C PRO A 60 10.27 -22.68 3.25
N ALA A 61 11.05 -22.48 4.30
CA ALA A 61 12.46 -22.17 4.17
C ALA A 61 13.22 -23.41 3.65
N GLU A 62 14.31 -23.17 2.93
CA GLU A 62 15.23 -24.25 2.59
C GLU A 62 15.80 -24.87 3.88
N ALA A 63 16.08 -26.17 3.87
CA ALA A 63 16.45 -26.94 5.07
C ALA A 63 17.66 -26.36 5.84
N ASP A 64 18.51 -25.58 5.16
CA ASP A 64 19.73 -24.99 5.71
C ASP A 64 19.54 -23.55 6.25
N ASN A 65 18.33 -22.98 6.18
CA ASN A 65 18.11 -21.63 6.68
C ASN A 65 17.98 -21.60 8.20
N PRO A 66 18.67 -20.67 8.89
CA PRO A 66 18.59 -20.54 10.34
C PRO A 66 17.19 -20.07 10.78
N PRO A 67 16.78 -20.37 12.03
CA PRO A 67 15.46 -20.01 12.54
C PRO A 67 15.31 -18.50 12.71
N LEU A 68 14.23 -17.94 12.14
CA LEU A 68 13.88 -16.53 12.32
C LEU A 68 13.26 -16.29 13.70
N ARG A 69 13.59 -15.14 14.31
CA ARG A 69 13.06 -14.73 15.61
C ARG A 69 12.32 -13.40 15.51
N ALA A 70 11.30 -13.24 16.34
CA ALA A 70 10.59 -11.97 16.45
C ALA A 70 11.54 -10.85 16.88
N GLY A 71 11.36 -9.66 16.29
CA GLY A 71 12.19 -8.49 16.54
C GLY A 71 13.44 -8.37 15.67
N MET A 72 13.70 -9.33 14.78
CA MET A 72 14.76 -9.19 13.77
C MET A 72 14.40 -8.12 12.72
N SER A 73 15.39 -7.31 12.35
CA SER A 73 15.31 -6.39 11.23
C SER A 73 15.53 -7.12 9.91
N ALA A 74 14.83 -6.70 8.87
CA ALA A 74 14.90 -7.31 7.56
C ALA A 74 14.74 -6.28 6.44
N GLU A 75 15.47 -6.50 5.35
CA GLU A 75 15.28 -5.81 4.08
C GLU A 75 14.40 -6.68 3.17
N VAL A 76 13.43 -6.04 2.51
CA VAL A 76 12.41 -6.74 1.71
C VAL A 76 12.31 -6.13 0.33
N TRP A 77 12.34 -6.99 -0.69
CA TRP A 77 12.07 -6.64 -2.08
C TRP A 77 10.78 -7.33 -2.53
N ILE A 78 9.83 -6.57 -3.08
CA ILE A 78 8.54 -7.08 -3.57
C ILE A 78 8.48 -6.90 -5.09
N ASP A 79 8.17 -7.97 -5.81
CA ASP A 79 8.03 -7.93 -7.26
C ASP A 79 6.67 -7.35 -7.65
N THR A 80 6.66 -6.07 -8.04
CA THR A 80 5.43 -5.33 -8.37
C THR A 80 5.03 -5.40 -9.85
N ALA A 81 5.84 -6.04 -10.70
CA ALA A 81 5.64 -6.10 -12.15
C ALA A 81 4.42 -6.92 -12.62
N ALA A 82 3.74 -7.66 -11.73
CA ALA A 82 2.46 -8.27 -12.05
C ALA A 82 1.39 -7.17 -12.18
N ALA A 83 0.95 -6.92 -13.42
CA ALA A 83 0.05 -5.86 -13.85
C ALA A 83 -1.05 -5.52 -12.83
N PRO A 84 -1.33 -4.21 -12.59
CA PRO A 84 -2.40 -3.82 -11.68
C PRO A 84 -3.70 -4.50 -12.13
N PRO A 85 -4.54 -5.02 -11.21
CA PRO A 85 -5.91 -5.31 -11.59
C PRO A 85 -6.46 -3.96 -12.06
N GLN A 86 -6.86 -3.86 -13.33
CA GLN A 86 -7.68 -2.76 -13.79
C GLN A 86 -8.82 -2.66 -12.78
N GLN A 87 -8.84 -1.58 -12.00
CA GLN A 87 -10.05 -1.18 -11.34
C GLN A 87 -11.07 -1.07 -12.47
N THR A 88 -11.99 -2.02 -12.55
CA THR A 88 -13.21 -1.84 -13.32
C THR A 88 -13.85 -0.63 -12.70
N ALA A 89 -13.64 0.53 -13.32
CA ALA A 89 -14.36 1.74 -12.99
C ALA A 89 -15.83 1.37 -13.17
N GLY A 90 -16.48 1.05 -12.05
CA GLY A 90 -17.92 0.88 -11.99
C GLY A 90 -18.51 2.18 -12.50
N GLY A 91 -19.03 2.14 -13.72
CA GLY A 91 -19.68 3.28 -14.32
C GLY A 91 -20.88 3.66 -13.49
N ALA A 92 -20.94 4.93 -13.09
CA ALA A 92 -22.20 5.61 -12.84
C ALA A 92 -21.99 7.13 -12.95
N ALA A 93 -22.38 7.64 -14.12
CA ALA A 93 -22.97 8.95 -14.39
C ALA A 93 -22.25 10.23 -13.94
N ARG A 94 -21.74 10.97 -14.93
CA ARG A 94 -21.80 12.45 -14.91
C ARG A 94 -23.23 12.86 -15.27
N PRO A 95 -24.00 13.53 -14.41
CA PRO A 95 -25.15 14.30 -14.87
C PRO A 95 -24.68 15.62 -15.47
N THR A 96 -24.95 15.71 -16.76
CA THR A 96 -24.97 16.83 -17.70
C THR A 96 -25.37 18.18 -17.12
N THR A 97 -24.64 19.21 -17.55
CA THR A 97 -24.97 20.63 -17.44
C THR A 97 -26.37 20.94 -17.95
N ALA A 98 -27.23 21.49 -17.10
CA ALA A 98 -28.45 22.17 -17.51
C ALA A 98 -28.29 23.68 -17.24
N ARG A 99 -28.24 24.50 -18.29
CA ARG A 99 -28.63 25.91 -18.22
C ARG A 99 -29.69 26.16 -19.30
N PRO A 100 -30.93 26.52 -18.94
CA PRO A 100 -31.92 26.92 -19.92
C PRO A 100 -31.66 28.33 -20.48
N VAL A 101 -32.22 28.50 -21.67
CA VAL A 101 -32.18 29.60 -22.64
C VAL A 101 -32.53 30.98 -22.06
N ALA A 102 -31.82 32.02 -22.51
CA ALA A 102 -32.29 33.40 -22.43
C ALA A 102 -33.02 33.75 -23.73
N ALA A 103 -34.30 34.13 -23.60
CA ALA A 103 -35.13 34.62 -24.68
C ALA A 103 -34.71 36.05 -25.10
N SER A 104 -34.97 36.34 -26.37
CA SER A 104 -34.92 37.64 -27.04
C SER A 104 -35.54 38.78 -26.22
N GLN A 105 -34.86 39.92 -26.15
CA GLN A 105 -35.19 41.18 -26.87
C GLN A 105 -34.00 42.15 -26.77
#